data_AF-A0A212SUS5-F1
#
_entry.id   AF-A0A212SUS5-F1
#
_cell.length_a   1.000
_cell.length_b   1.000
_cell.length_c   1.000
_cell.angle_alpha   90.00
_cell.angle_beta   90.00
_cell.angle_gamma   90.00
#
_symmetry.space_group_name_H-M   'P 1'
#
loop_
_entity.id
_entity.type
_entity.pdbx_description
1 polymer ?
#
loop_
_entity_poly.entity_id
_entity_poly.type
_entity_poly.pdbx_seq_one_letter_code
_entity_poly.pdbx_strand_id
1 'polypeptide(L)'
;MTSGRTLSADDLRNLIGEDLHTEVVQHFQQKSPDTSPDFVERQVTECLRYLYLVSLHRDRLSGLFLPVEQDIDEIWHYLILQTREYRELCEERLPGRFFINHRSIAYESYQEGPGREQALEEALRWIPLYCQEFGPFDEGALPHWTMVRFLHEQMLLPLADISGLKPAPVA
;
A
#
# COMPACT_ATOMS: atom_id res chain seq x y z
N MET A 1 1.05 -18.51 14.05
CA MET A 1 1.21 -19.41 12.89
C MET A 1 -0.13 -19.52 12.19
N THR A 2 -0.41 -18.58 11.30
CA THR A 2 -1.57 -18.58 10.42
C THR A 2 -1.17 -19.19 9.08
N SER A 3 -2.05 -20.02 8.57
CA SER A 3 -1.81 -20.98 7.49
C SER A 3 -1.77 -20.32 6.12
N GLY A 4 -0.60 -20.32 5.47
CA GLY A 4 -0.35 -20.66 4.05
C GLY A 4 -1.16 -20.04 2.89
N ARG A 5 -2.05 -19.07 3.08
CA ARG A 5 -2.82 -18.45 1.99
C ARG A 5 -2.47 -16.97 1.87
N THR A 6 -1.83 -16.59 0.77
CA THR A 6 -1.66 -15.19 0.35
C THR A 6 -3.01 -14.60 -0.04
N LEU A 7 -3.26 -13.35 0.32
CA LEU A 7 -4.48 -12.64 -0.08
C LEU A 7 -4.47 -12.34 -1.58
N SER A 8 -5.56 -12.71 -2.25
CA SER A 8 -5.78 -12.42 -3.66
C SER A 8 -6.31 -10.99 -3.86
N ALA A 9 -6.28 -10.50 -5.10
CA ALA A 9 -6.94 -9.24 -5.47
C ALA A 9 -8.46 -9.30 -5.19
N ASP A 10 -9.08 -10.46 -5.40
CA ASP A 10 -10.51 -10.66 -5.08
C ASP A 10 -10.80 -10.56 -3.58
N ASP A 11 -9.93 -11.11 -2.73
CA ASP A 11 -10.06 -10.97 -1.27
C ASP A 11 -10.00 -9.48 -0.86
N LEU A 12 -9.13 -8.69 -1.50
CA LEU A 12 -9.00 -7.25 -1.25
C LEU A 12 -10.20 -6.47 -1.78
N ARG A 13 -10.66 -6.75 -2.99
CA ARG A 13 -11.88 -6.15 -3.57
C ARG A 13 -13.07 -6.34 -2.64
N ASN A 14 -13.21 -7.53 -2.06
CA ASN A 14 -14.30 -7.85 -1.12
C ASN A 14 -14.26 -7.02 0.17
N LEU A 15 -13.15 -6.36 0.52
CA LEU A 15 -13.08 -5.48 1.70
C LEU A 15 -13.92 -4.21 1.52
N ILE A 16 -14.00 -3.68 0.30
CA ILE A 16 -14.79 -2.49 -0.03
C ILE A 16 -16.10 -2.83 -0.74
N GLY A 17 -16.26 -4.07 -1.21
CA GLY A 17 -17.44 -4.54 -1.95
C GLY A 17 -17.38 -4.20 -3.45
N GLU A 18 -18.12 -4.95 -4.26
CA GLU A 18 -18.10 -4.81 -5.72
C GLU A 18 -18.58 -3.43 -6.20
N ASP A 19 -19.62 -2.87 -5.59
CA ASP A 19 -20.20 -1.60 -6.00
C ASP A 19 -19.19 -0.45 -5.83
N LEU A 20 -18.63 -0.30 -4.62
CA LEU A 20 -17.64 0.75 -4.34
C LEU A 20 -16.34 0.50 -5.11
N HIS A 21 -15.88 -0.74 -5.26
CA HIS A 21 -14.72 -1.04 -6.10
C HIS A 21 -14.93 -0.57 -7.54
N THR A 22 -16.09 -0.88 -8.12
CA THR A 22 -16.44 -0.48 -9.49
C THR A 22 -16.50 1.04 -9.61
N GLU A 23 -17.09 1.72 -8.63
CA GLU A 23 -17.16 3.18 -8.60
C GLU A 23 -15.76 3.83 -8.57
N VAL A 24 -14.87 3.35 -7.70
CA VAL A 24 -13.49 3.85 -7.58
C VAL A 24 -12.73 3.65 -8.89
N VAL A 25 -12.76 2.44 -9.47
CA VAL A 25 -12.07 2.15 -10.74
C VAL A 25 -12.59 3.05 -11.85
N GLN A 26 -13.92 3.20 -11.98
CA GLN A 26 -14.52 4.07 -12.99
C GLN A 26 -14.13 5.53 -12.81
N HIS A 27 -14.10 6.02 -11.56
CA HIS A 27 -13.70 7.39 -11.25
C HIS A 27 -12.27 7.67 -11.74
N PHE A 28 -11.31 6.81 -11.39
CA PHE A 28 -9.91 7.00 -11.78
C PHE A 28 -9.66 6.73 -13.27
N GLN A 29 -10.41 5.82 -13.89
CA GLN A 29 -10.36 5.63 -15.35
C GLN A 29 -10.87 6.87 -16.11
N GLN A 30 -11.90 7.55 -15.60
CA GLN A 30 -12.40 8.81 -16.19
C GLN A 30 -11.44 9.97 -15.98
N LYS A 31 -10.76 10.01 -14.82
CA LYS A 31 -9.76 11.01 -14.49
C LYS A 31 -8.50 10.87 -15.36
N SER A 32 -8.15 9.65 -15.75
CA SER A 32 -6.99 9.33 -16.57
C SER A 32 -7.36 8.44 -17.77
N PRO A 33 -8.02 8.98 -18.81
CA PRO A 33 -8.53 8.19 -19.95
C PRO A 33 -7.46 7.45 -20.75
N ASP A 34 -6.22 7.95 -20.72
CA ASP A 34 -5.09 7.38 -21.45
C ASP A 34 -4.41 6.22 -20.69
N THR A 35 -4.76 6.02 -19.41
CA THR A 35 -4.28 4.91 -18.59
C THR A 35 -5.13 3.65 -18.88
N SER A 36 -4.50 2.48 -18.95
CA SER A 36 -5.24 1.24 -19.19
C SER A 36 -6.13 0.87 -17.98
N PRO A 37 -7.31 0.26 -18.21
CA PRO A 37 -8.18 -0.21 -17.14
C PRO A 37 -7.48 -1.12 -16.14
N ASP A 38 -6.70 -2.09 -16.63
CA ASP A 38 -5.95 -3.02 -15.78
C ASP A 38 -4.94 -2.31 -14.87
N PHE A 39 -4.37 -1.18 -15.32
CA PHE A 39 -3.45 -0.39 -14.51
C PHE A 39 -4.19 0.35 -13.39
N VAL A 40 -5.37 0.92 -13.68
CA VAL A 40 -6.22 1.56 -12.66
C VAL A 40 -6.70 0.54 -11.64
N GLU A 41 -7.15 -0.63 -12.09
CA GLU A 41 -7.52 -1.74 -11.19
C GLU A 41 -6.35 -2.17 -10.30
N ARG A 42 -5.13 -2.19 -10.85
CA ARG A 42 -3.93 -2.47 -10.08
C ARG A 42 -3.66 -1.37 -9.04
N GLN A 43 -3.81 -0.10 -9.38
CA GLN A 43 -3.65 1.01 -8.43
C GLN A 43 -4.63 0.88 -7.24
N VAL A 44 -5.91 0.53 -7.51
CA VAL A 44 -6.90 0.28 -6.46
C VAL A 44 -6.49 -0.91 -5.59
N THR A 45 -6.02 -1.99 -6.21
CA THR A 45 -5.50 -3.17 -5.50
C THR A 45 -4.32 -2.81 -4.59
N GLU A 46 -3.35 -2.03 -5.07
CA GLU A 46 -2.19 -1.61 -4.28
C GLU A 46 -2.56 -0.65 -3.15
N CYS A 47 -3.55 0.23 -3.36
CA CYS A 47 -4.11 1.06 -2.30
C CYS A 47 -4.70 0.19 -1.17
N LEU A 48 -5.47 -0.85 -1.51
CA LEU A 48 -6.05 -1.77 -0.54
C LEU A 48 -4.98 -2.60 0.17
N ARG A 49 -3.91 -3.01 -0.52
CA ARG A 49 -2.74 -3.67 0.10
C ARG A 49 -2.06 -2.76 1.11
N TYR A 50 -1.85 -1.50 0.76
CA TYR A 50 -1.29 -0.50 1.67
C TYR A 50 -2.15 -0.35 2.94
N LEU A 51 -3.46 -0.14 2.80
CA LEU A 51 -4.37 0.00 3.95
C LEU A 51 -4.43 -1.27 4.81
N TYR A 52 -4.39 -2.44 4.17
CA TYR A 52 -4.31 -3.72 4.85
C TYR A 52 -3.04 -3.84 5.71
N LEU A 53 -1.88 -3.50 5.16
CA LEU A 53 -0.61 -3.53 5.90
C LEU A 53 -0.60 -2.55 7.08
N VAL A 54 -1.07 -1.31 6.86
CA VAL A 54 -1.19 -0.32 7.96
C VAL A 54 -2.11 -0.83 9.05
N SER A 55 -3.23 -1.43 8.68
CA SER A 55 -4.19 -2.01 9.63
C SER A 55 -3.60 -3.19 10.41
N LEU A 56 -2.93 -4.11 9.73
CA LEU A 56 -2.36 -5.31 10.35
C LEU A 56 -1.14 -4.98 11.23
N HIS A 57 -0.32 -4.03 10.80
CA HIS A 57 0.97 -3.71 11.41
C HIS A 57 1.01 -2.28 11.97
N ARG A 58 -0.06 -1.88 12.66
CA ARG A 58 -0.21 -0.53 13.23
C ARG A 58 1.04 -0.04 13.97
N ASP A 59 1.58 -0.84 14.89
CA ASP A 59 2.72 -0.44 15.72
C ASP A 59 4.04 -0.28 14.93
N ARG A 60 4.09 -0.81 13.71
CA ARG A 60 5.29 -0.82 12.87
C ARG A 60 5.23 0.16 11.71
N LEU A 61 4.03 0.47 11.21
CA LEU A 61 3.80 1.21 9.97
C LEU A 61 2.96 2.48 10.16
N SER A 62 2.15 2.58 11.22
CA SER A 62 1.28 3.73 11.42
C SER A 62 2.12 5.01 11.63
N GLY A 63 1.83 6.04 10.84
CA GLY A 63 2.50 7.34 10.93
C GLY A 63 3.85 7.42 10.22
N LEU A 64 4.30 6.34 9.57
CA LEU A 64 5.43 6.39 8.64
C LEU A 64 5.05 7.13 7.36
N PHE A 65 6.05 7.62 6.63
CA PHE A 65 5.85 8.15 5.29
C PHE A 65 5.29 7.08 4.35
N LEU A 66 4.38 7.50 3.47
CA LEU A 66 3.74 6.65 2.47
C LEU A 66 4.81 6.06 1.52
N PRO A 67 4.95 4.71 1.43
CA PRO A 67 5.94 4.06 0.57
C PRO A 67 5.44 3.88 -0.89
N VAL A 68 4.31 4.51 -1.21
CA VAL A 68 3.57 4.35 -2.46
C VAL A 68 3.57 5.64 -3.26
N GLU A 69 3.37 5.54 -4.57
CA GLU A 69 3.28 6.69 -5.46
C GLU A 69 2.01 7.54 -5.21
N GLN A 70 2.04 8.79 -5.66
CA GLN A 70 0.97 9.77 -5.44
C GLN A 70 -0.42 9.26 -5.86
N ASP A 71 -0.52 8.57 -7.00
CA ASP A 71 -1.82 8.07 -7.49
C ASP A 71 -2.49 7.11 -6.49
N ILE A 72 -1.70 6.36 -5.70
CA ILE A 72 -2.22 5.47 -4.65
C ILE A 72 -2.76 6.28 -3.46
N ASP A 73 -2.08 7.37 -3.09
CA ASP A 73 -2.55 8.30 -2.06
C ASP A 73 -3.84 9.01 -2.51
N GLU A 74 -3.96 9.37 -3.79
CA GLU A 74 -5.20 9.95 -4.34
C GLU A 74 -6.39 8.99 -4.27
N ILE A 75 -6.19 7.70 -4.54
CA ILE A 75 -7.23 6.67 -4.34
C ILE A 75 -7.61 6.59 -2.87
N TRP A 76 -6.63 6.66 -1.96
CA TRP A 76 -6.93 6.68 -0.54
C TRP A 76 -7.72 7.94 -0.14
N HIS A 77 -7.38 9.13 -0.66
CA HIS A 77 -8.17 10.35 -0.45
C HIS A 77 -9.60 10.17 -0.92
N TYR A 78 -9.80 9.58 -2.09
CA TYR A 78 -11.13 9.30 -2.61
C TYR A 78 -11.92 8.39 -1.66
N LEU A 79 -11.30 7.31 -1.16
CA LEU A 79 -11.93 6.42 -0.18
C LEU A 79 -12.29 7.15 1.12
N ILE A 80 -11.43 8.02 1.65
CA ILE A 80 -11.70 8.79 2.89
C ILE A 80 -12.98 9.64 2.77
N LEU A 81 -13.29 10.15 1.57
CA LEU A 81 -14.51 10.92 1.33
C LEU A 81 -15.79 10.08 1.38
N GLN A 82 -15.68 8.76 1.19
CA GLN A 82 -16.79 7.81 1.39
C GLN A 82 -16.93 7.50 2.88
N THR A 83 -17.33 8.52 3.66
CA THR A 83 -17.14 8.54 5.12
C THR A 83 -17.74 7.33 5.87
N ARG A 84 -18.86 6.79 5.40
CA ARG A 84 -19.49 5.59 5.99
C ARG A 84 -18.71 4.34 5.61
N GLU A 85 -18.46 4.16 4.32
CA GLU A 85 -17.78 3.01 3.74
C GLU A 85 -16.34 2.92 4.21
N TYR A 86 -15.64 4.04 4.33
CA TYR A 86 -14.27 4.11 4.84
C TYR A 86 -14.20 3.78 6.33
N ARG A 87 -15.18 4.22 7.12
CA ARG A 87 -15.30 3.83 8.53
C ARG A 87 -15.51 2.33 8.65
N GLU A 88 -16.45 1.76 7.88
CA GLU A 88 -16.71 0.32 7.86
C GLU A 88 -15.46 -0.47 7.43
N LEU A 89 -14.78 -0.02 6.36
CA LEU A 89 -13.52 -0.59 5.91
C LEU A 89 -12.51 -0.66 7.06
N CYS A 90 -12.26 0.46 7.74
CA CYS A 90 -11.26 0.55 8.79
C CYS A 90 -11.60 -0.22 10.07
N GLU A 91 -12.82 -0.05 10.57
CA GLU A 91 -13.23 -0.52 11.91
C GLU A 91 -13.82 -1.94 11.87
N GLU A 92 -14.31 -2.41 10.72
CA GLU A 92 -15.02 -3.68 10.61
C GLU A 92 -14.36 -4.70 9.67
N ARG A 93 -13.82 -4.25 8.53
CA ARG A 93 -13.35 -5.14 7.44
C ARG A 93 -11.85 -5.39 7.48
N LEU A 94 -11.04 -4.37 7.74
CA LEU A 94 -9.59 -4.47 7.85
C LEU A 94 -9.17 -5.19 9.15
N PRO A 95 -8.03 -5.91 9.14
CA PRO A 95 -7.66 -6.82 10.23
C PRO A 95 -7.43 -6.14 11.59
N GLY A 96 -6.95 -4.89 11.58
CA GLY A 96 -6.64 -4.13 12.79
C GLY A 96 -7.85 -3.51 13.47
N ARG A 97 -9.01 -3.42 12.80
CA ARG A 97 -10.27 -2.85 13.34
C ARG A 97 -10.09 -1.49 14.03
N PHE A 98 -9.37 -0.58 13.39
CA PHE A 98 -9.19 0.78 13.89
C PHE A 98 -9.24 1.78 12.74
N PHE A 99 -9.71 2.99 13.05
CA PHE A 99 -9.76 4.07 12.08
C PHE A 99 -8.36 4.54 11.68
N ILE A 100 -8.00 4.38 10.39
CA ILE A 100 -6.72 4.83 9.85
C ILE A 100 -6.86 6.32 9.52
N ASN A 101 -6.14 7.16 10.27
CA ASN A 101 -6.13 8.61 10.04
C ASN A 101 -5.16 8.95 8.91
N HIS A 102 -5.60 9.79 7.98
CA HIS A 102 -4.73 10.42 7.00
C HIS A 102 -4.22 11.75 7.52
N ARG A 103 -2.98 12.09 7.18
CA ARG A 103 -2.42 13.42 7.38
C ARG A 103 -1.56 13.79 6.18
N SER A 104 -1.92 14.87 5.50
CA SER A 104 -1.10 15.47 4.44
C SER A 104 0.13 16.15 5.04
N ILE A 105 1.20 15.38 5.25
CA ILE A 105 2.51 15.91 5.66
C ILE A 105 3.37 16.06 4.41
N ALA A 106 3.94 17.24 4.20
CA ALA A 106 4.90 17.45 3.12
C ALA A 106 6.19 16.63 3.38
N TYR A 107 6.81 16.11 2.32
CA TYR A 107 8.00 15.29 2.44
C TYR A 107 9.15 16.01 3.16
N GLU A 108 9.29 17.32 2.93
CA GLU A 108 10.28 18.18 3.58
C GLU A 108 10.08 18.22 5.09
N SER A 109 8.82 18.28 5.56
CA SER A 109 8.49 18.24 6.99
C SER A 109 8.70 16.85 7.61
N TYR A 110 8.71 15.79 6.79
CA TYR A 110 9.10 14.45 7.24
C TYR A 110 10.62 14.32 7.32
N GLN A 111 11.37 14.91 6.38
CA GLN A 111 12.85 14.86 6.36
C GLN A 111 13.52 15.67 7.48
N GLU A 112 12.86 16.72 7.99
CA GLU A 112 13.30 17.39 9.23
C GLU A 112 13.18 16.47 10.47
N GLY A 113 12.55 15.31 10.33
CA GLY A 113 12.42 14.27 11.35
C GLY A 113 13.57 13.22 11.31
N PRO A 114 13.26 11.92 11.12
CA PRO A 114 14.23 10.83 11.29
C PRO A 114 15.51 11.03 10.47
N GLY A 115 16.66 10.66 11.02
CA GLY A 115 17.93 10.66 10.28
C GLY A 115 17.83 9.77 9.02
N ARG A 116 18.64 10.07 7.99
CA ARG A 116 18.61 9.36 6.68
C ARG A 116 18.55 7.83 6.79
N GLU A 117 19.29 7.25 7.73
CA GLU A 117 19.31 5.80 7.97
C GLU A 117 17.95 5.28 8.45
N GLN A 118 17.33 5.95 9.40
CA GLN A 118 16.01 5.59 9.90
C GLN A 118 14.93 5.74 8.82
N ALA A 119 14.97 6.81 8.01
CA ALA A 119 14.04 6.97 6.89
C ALA A 119 14.16 5.84 5.84
N LEU A 120 15.39 5.38 5.58
CA LEU A 120 15.64 4.22 4.72
C LEU A 120 15.11 2.92 5.35
N GLU A 121 15.35 2.72 6.65
CA GLU A 121 14.84 1.55 7.37
C GLU A 121 13.31 1.49 7.34
N GLU A 122 12.64 2.61 7.59
CA GLU A 122 11.19 2.77 7.53
C GLU A 122 10.64 2.45 6.14
N ALA A 123 11.30 2.92 5.08
CA ALA A 123 10.90 2.63 3.70
C ALA A 123 11.09 1.15 3.33
N LEU A 124 12.19 0.52 3.77
CA LEU A 124 12.47 -0.90 3.49
C LEU A 124 11.58 -1.85 4.30
N ARG A 125 11.08 -1.41 5.46
CA ARG A 125 10.25 -2.21 6.37
C ARG A 125 8.99 -2.78 5.73
N TRP A 126 8.45 -2.10 4.71
CA TRP A 126 7.22 -2.49 4.02
C TRP A 126 7.36 -3.76 3.18
N ILE A 127 8.52 -3.97 2.55
CA ILE A 127 8.76 -5.03 1.58
C ILE A 127 8.53 -6.45 2.15
N PRO A 128 9.15 -6.85 3.27
CA PRO A 128 8.91 -8.18 3.83
C PRO A 128 7.48 -8.36 4.33
N LEU A 129 6.82 -7.29 4.80
CA LEU A 129 5.43 -7.36 5.29
C LEU A 129 4.44 -7.53 4.14
N TYR A 130 4.67 -6.81 3.04
CA TYR A 130 3.95 -7.01 1.79
C TYR A 130 4.06 -8.47 1.32
N CYS A 131 5.30 -8.98 1.24
CA CYS A 131 5.53 -10.32 0.70
C CYS A 131 4.89 -11.43 1.54
N GLN A 132 4.84 -11.23 2.86
CA GLN A 132 4.20 -12.17 3.77
C GLN A 132 2.69 -12.32 3.51
N GLU A 133 2.01 -11.20 3.20
CA GLU A 133 0.55 -11.20 3.06
C GLU A 133 0.09 -11.41 1.61
N PHE A 134 0.83 -10.91 0.62
CA PHE A 134 0.40 -10.86 -0.78
C PHE A 134 1.24 -11.71 -1.74
N GLY A 135 2.36 -12.26 -1.28
CA GLY A 135 3.33 -12.93 -2.13
C GLY A 135 4.35 -11.98 -2.77
N PRO A 136 5.23 -12.49 -3.64
CA PRO A 136 6.36 -11.72 -4.17
C PRO A 136 5.90 -10.55 -5.04
N PHE A 137 6.77 -9.53 -5.15
CA PHE A 137 6.56 -8.43 -6.08
C PHE A 137 6.69 -8.92 -7.54
N ASP A 138 5.78 -8.43 -8.38
CA ASP A 138 5.79 -8.57 -9.83
C ASP A 138 6.12 -7.23 -10.50
N GLU A 139 6.36 -7.24 -11.82
CA GLU A 139 6.64 -6.01 -12.57
C GLU A 139 5.48 -4.99 -12.50
N GLY A 140 4.24 -5.48 -12.36
CA GLY A 140 3.06 -4.65 -12.23
C GLY A 140 3.01 -3.83 -10.93
N ALA A 141 3.79 -4.19 -9.91
CA ALA A 141 3.87 -3.43 -8.66
C ALA A 141 4.88 -2.26 -8.72
N LEU A 142 5.85 -2.32 -9.64
CA LEU A 142 6.92 -1.31 -9.75
C LEU A 142 6.39 0.12 -9.89
N PRO A 143 5.35 0.40 -10.70
CA PRO A 143 4.84 1.76 -10.85
C PRO A 143 4.12 2.30 -9.60
N HIS A 144 3.95 1.49 -8.55
CA HIS A 144 3.12 1.84 -7.39
C HIS A 144 3.89 1.90 -6.07
N TRP A 145 5.06 1.25 -5.98
CA TRP A 145 5.87 1.16 -4.77
C TRP A 145 7.25 1.79 -4.97
N THR A 146 7.45 2.99 -4.43
CA THR A 146 8.61 3.84 -4.68
C THR A 146 9.94 3.14 -4.40
N MET A 147 10.05 2.48 -3.24
CA MET A 147 11.29 1.82 -2.83
C MET A 147 11.56 0.55 -3.65
N VAL A 148 10.52 -0.22 -4.00
CA VAL A 148 10.66 -1.42 -4.82
C VAL A 148 11.15 -1.06 -6.22
N ARG A 149 10.56 -0.02 -6.82
CA ARG A 149 11.01 0.54 -8.10
C ARG A 149 12.45 1.00 -8.04
N PHE A 150 12.82 1.77 -7.02
CA PHE A 150 14.19 2.25 -6.85
C PHE A 150 15.20 1.10 -6.74
N LEU A 151 14.92 0.10 -5.90
CA LEU A 151 15.79 -1.07 -5.76
C LEU A 151 15.93 -1.85 -7.06
N HIS A 152 14.84 -1.98 -7.83
CA HIS A 152 14.87 -2.71 -9.08
C HIS A 152 15.58 -1.95 -10.20
N GLU A 153 15.17 -0.72 -10.46
CA GLU A 153 15.60 0.05 -11.64
C GLU A 153 16.95 0.74 -11.43
N GLN A 154 17.21 1.25 -10.22
CA GLN A 154 18.39 2.06 -9.93
C GLN A 154 19.51 1.24 -9.26
N MET A 155 19.13 0.27 -8.43
CA MET A 155 20.10 -0.63 -7.77
C MET A 155 20.28 -1.96 -8.52
N LEU A 156 19.51 -2.18 -9.60
CA LEU A 156 19.59 -3.36 -10.46
C LEU A 156 19.38 -4.68 -9.69
N LEU A 157 18.59 -4.64 -8.62
CA LEU A 157 18.26 -5.83 -7.85
C LEU A 157 17.11 -6.59 -8.54
N PRO A 158 17.24 -7.91 -8.74
CA PRO A 158 16.14 -8.75 -9.21
C PRO A 158 14.94 -8.68 -8.25
N LEU A 159 13.71 -8.70 -8.80
CA LEU A 159 12.48 -8.74 -7.98
C LEU A 159 12.44 -9.93 -7.01
N ALA A 160 13.06 -11.06 -7.39
CA ALA A 160 13.20 -12.22 -6.51
C ALA A 160 14.06 -11.92 -5.26
N ASP A 161 15.14 -11.15 -5.41
CA ASP A 161 16.01 -10.76 -4.29
C ASP A 161 15.33 -9.72 -3.41
N ILE A 162 14.64 -8.75 -4.03
CA ILE A 162 13.84 -7.75 -3.30
C ILE A 162 12.74 -8.44 -2.49
N SER A 163 12.01 -9.39 -3.10
CA SER A 163 10.96 -10.17 -2.43
C SER A 163 11.51 -11.14 -1.38
N GLY A 164 12.81 -11.47 -1.46
CA GLY A 164 13.52 -12.30 -0.49
C GLY A 164 14.07 -11.54 0.72
N LEU A 165 13.90 -10.21 0.77
CA LEU A 165 14.34 -9.40 1.92
C LEU A 165 13.65 -9.88 3.20
N LYS A 166 14.44 -10.01 4.27
CA LYS A 166 13.94 -10.40 5.59
C LYS A 166 13.72 -9.16 6.45
N PRO A 167 12.75 -9.19 7.39
CA PRO A 167 12.63 -8.15 8.39
C PRO A 167 13.97 -7.92 9.10
N ALA A 168 14.35 -6.65 9.30
CA ALA A 168 15.46 -6.33 10.19
C ALA A 168 15.21 -6.91 11.58
N PRO A 169 16.23 -7.46 12.28
CA PRO A 169 16.08 -7.90 13.65
C PRO A 169 15.63 -6.71 14.51
N VAL A 170 14.63 -6.91 15.36
CA VAL A 170 14.27 -5.91 16.36
C VAL A 170 15.40 -5.89 17.39
N ALA A 171 16.06 -4.73 17.54
CA ALA A 171 17.07 -4.51 18.58
C ALA A 171 16.43 -4.40 19.98
#